data_AF-A0A553E5Z8-F1
#
_entry.id   AF-A0A553E5Z8-F1
#
_cell.length_a   1.000
_cell.length_b   1.000
_cell.length_c   1.000
_cell.angle_alpha   90.00
_cell.angle_beta   90.00
_cell.angle_gamma   90.00
#
_symmetry.space_group_name_H-M   'P 1'
#
loop_
_entity.id
_entity.type
_entity.pdbx_description
1 polymer ?
#
loop_
_entity_poly.entity_id
_entity_poly.type
_entity_poly.pdbx_seq_one_letter_code
_entity_poly.pdbx_strand_id
1 'polypeptide(L)'
;MENYYISLSQRILALAKSGEDTSSLRKELYYVKQSFLVKRLDTDDLKKEFWQNIYNAYFLIISQEPKLKISVYKRKRIKIMHSLLSLDEIEYGILKIPKYKLDYFNLNALFYSGIVKKLSVSKFDTNFKLDKIV
;
A
#
# COMPACT_ATOMS: atom_id res chain seq x y z
N MET A 1 -21.67 0.94 8.67
CA MET A 1 -21.49 0.91 7.21
C MET A 1 -20.07 0.46 6.94
N GLU A 2 -19.91 -0.64 6.23
CA GLU A 2 -18.59 -1.16 5.87
C GLU A 2 -17.87 -0.18 4.93
N ASN A 3 -16.58 0.05 5.15
CA ASN A 3 -15.80 0.96 4.32
C ASN A 3 -15.53 0.30 2.97
N TYR A 4 -16.08 0.87 1.90
CA TYR A 4 -15.94 0.35 0.54
C TYR A 4 -14.49 0.05 0.14
N TYR A 5 -13.55 0.92 0.50
CA TYR A 5 -12.15 0.77 0.09
C TYR A 5 -11.42 -0.32 0.88
N ILE A 6 -11.85 -0.57 2.11
CA ILE A 6 -11.39 -1.73 2.89
C ILE A 6 -11.87 -3.00 2.21
N SER A 7 -13.16 -3.10 1.92
CA SER A 7 -13.73 -4.27 1.23
C SER A 7 -13.06 -4.51 -0.14
N LEU A 8 -12.83 -3.45 -0.93
CA LEU A 8 -12.08 -3.54 -2.19
C LEU A 8 -10.65 -4.08 -1.97
N SER A 9 -9.93 -3.58 -0.97
CA SER A 9 -8.57 -4.05 -0.65
C SER A 9 -8.54 -5.51 -0.19
N GLN A 10 -9.53 -5.94 0.59
CA GLN A 10 -9.68 -7.32 1.06
C GLN A 10 -10.00 -8.28 -0.10
N ARG A 11 -10.88 -7.88 -1.03
CA ARG A 11 -11.20 -8.66 -2.23
C ARG A 11 -9.99 -8.83 -3.14
N ILE A 12 -9.18 -7.78 -3.33
CA ILE A 12 -7.92 -7.87 -4.08
C ILE A 12 -6.98 -8.88 -3.43
N LEU A 13 -6.83 -8.83 -2.10
CA LEU A 13 -6.02 -9.78 -1.34
C LEU A 13 -6.53 -11.21 -1.45
N ALA A 14 -7.85 -11.41 -1.34
CA ALA A 14 -8.46 -12.73 -1.44
C ALA A 14 -8.20 -13.38 -2.82
N LEU A 15 -8.43 -12.65 -3.90
CA LEU A 15 -8.13 -13.13 -5.26
C LEU A 15 -6.64 -13.41 -5.46
N ALA A 16 -5.76 -12.53 -4.94
CA ALA A 16 -4.31 -12.73 -5.02
C ALA A 16 -3.85 -14.00 -4.28
N LYS A 17 -4.47 -14.33 -3.14
CA LYS A 17 -4.22 -15.59 -2.41
C LYS A 17 -4.63 -16.82 -3.21
N SER A 18 -5.75 -16.74 -3.93
CA SER A 18 -6.22 -17.82 -4.80
C SER A 18 -5.43 -17.93 -6.11
N GLY A 19 -4.51 -17.00 -6.40
CA GLY A 19 -3.81 -16.91 -7.69
C GLY A 19 -4.72 -16.50 -8.86
N GLU A 20 -5.87 -15.92 -8.56
CA GLU A 20 -6.85 -15.46 -9.56
C GLU A 20 -6.49 -14.08 -10.11
N ASP A 21 -7.10 -13.71 -11.25
CA ASP A 21 -6.86 -12.40 -11.85
C ASP A 21 -7.42 -11.25 -10.99
N THR A 22 -6.54 -10.32 -10.64
CA THR A 22 -6.87 -9.11 -9.87
C THR A 22 -6.97 -7.86 -10.76
N SER A 23 -6.79 -7.99 -12.07
CA SER A 23 -6.60 -6.84 -12.98
C SER A 23 -7.80 -5.89 -13.00
N SER A 24 -9.03 -6.41 -12.97
CA SER A 24 -10.24 -5.57 -12.93
C SER A 24 -10.32 -4.71 -11.67
N LEU A 25 -10.11 -5.30 -10.49
CA LEU A 25 -10.15 -4.59 -9.21
C LEU A 25 -8.99 -3.58 -9.07
N ARG A 26 -7.80 -3.93 -9.59
CA ARG A 26 -6.66 -2.99 -9.62
C ARG A 26 -6.91 -1.81 -10.56
N LYS A 27 -7.60 -2.04 -11.68
CA LYS A 27 -8.02 -0.97 -12.58
C LYS A 27 -9.00 -0.03 -11.89
N GLU A 28 -9.95 -0.58 -11.15
CA GLU A 28 -10.88 0.21 -10.33
C GLU A 28 -10.11 1.09 -9.34
N LEU A 29 -9.17 0.49 -8.60
CA LEU A 29 -8.32 1.19 -7.63
C LEU A 29 -7.47 2.32 -8.26
N TYR A 30 -7.05 2.14 -9.51
CA TYR A 30 -6.30 3.16 -10.24
C TYR A 30 -7.13 4.41 -10.54
N TYR A 31 -8.41 4.25 -10.86
CA TYR A 31 -9.31 5.36 -11.24
C TYR A 31 -9.99 6.05 -10.05
N VAL A 32 -9.83 5.53 -8.82
CA VAL A 32 -10.33 6.21 -7.62
C VAL A 32 -9.72 7.60 -7.50
N LYS A 33 -10.57 8.62 -7.26
CA LYS A 33 -10.07 9.97 -6.96
C LYS A 33 -9.46 9.99 -5.57
N GLN A 34 -8.25 10.54 -5.48
CA GLN A 34 -7.51 10.67 -4.23
C GLN A 34 -8.32 11.31 -3.10
N SER A 35 -9.07 12.38 -3.41
CA SER A 35 -9.86 13.11 -2.41
C SER A 35 -10.93 12.26 -1.74
N PHE A 36 -11.51 11.28 -2.44
CA PHE A 36 -12.49 10.37 -1.86
C PHE A 36 -11.84 9.33 -0.97
N LEU A 37 -10.70 8.78 -1.39
CA LEU A 37 -9.97 7.80 -0.59
C LEU A 37 -9.50 8.41 0.74
N VAL A 38 -8.92 9.61 0.72
CA VAL A 38 -8.48 10.33 1.94
C VAL A 38 -9.65 10.61 2.88
N LYS A 39 -10.82 11.01 2.34
CA LYS A 39 -12.02 11.26 3.16
C LYS A 39 -12.62 10.00 3.76
N ARG A 40 -12.44 8.84 3.12
CA ARG A 40 -13.01 7.57 3.57
C ARG A 40 -12.04 6.76 4.43
N LEU A 41 -10.73 6.96 4.28
CA LEU A 41 -9.69 6.41 5.16
C LEU A 41 -9.28 7.49 6.16
N ASP A 42 -10.23 7.95 6.96
CA ASP A 42 -10.08 9.06 7.89
C ASP A 42 -9.36 8.67 9.18
N THR A 43 -9.47 7.41 9.61
CA THR A 43 -8.74 6.88 10.76
C THR A 43 -7.45 6.17 10.36
N ASP A 44 -6.51 6.15 11.30
CA ASP A 44 -5.24 5.44 11.12
C ASP A 44 -5.42 3.92 11.00
N ASP A 45 -6.40 3.34 11.68
CA ASP A 45 -6.70 1.91 11.58
C ASP A 45 -7.20 1.54 10.18
N LEU A 46 -8.08 2.35 9.59
CA LEU A 46 -8.56 2.15 8.22
C LEU A 46 -7.42 2.29 7.21
N LYS A 47 -6.52 3.27 7.40
CA LYS A 47 -5.34 3.42 6.54
C LYS A 47 -4.43 2.20 6.67
N LYS A 48 -4.13 1.74 7.89
CA LYS A 48 -3.28 0.56 8.13
C LYS A 48 -3.86 -0.67 7.45
N GLU A 49 -5.14 -0.96 7.68
CA GLU A 49 -5.81 -2.12 7.11
C GLU A 49 -5.79 -2.08 5.57
N PHE A 50 -6.18 -0.94 4.99
CA PHE A 50 -6.14 -0.74 3.54
C PHE A 50 -4.74 -1.01 2.97
N TRP A 51 -3.70 -0.37 3.53
CA TRP A 51 -2.34 -0.47 3.00
C TRP A 51 -1.71 -1.84 3.25
N GLN A 52 -2.04 -2.51 4.36
CA GLN A 52 -1.60 -3.87 4.63
C GLN A 52 -2.18 -4.86 3.62
N ASN A 53 -3.48 -4.74 3.32
CA ASN A 53 -4.13 -5.57 2.30
C ASN A 53 -3.51 -5.35 0.92
N ILE A 54 -3.30 -4.09 0.52
CA ILE A 54 -2.65 -3.75 -0.74
C ILE A 54 -1.23 -4.30 -0.81
N TYR A 55 -0.41 -4.07 0.23
CA TYR A 55 0.96 -4.57 0.28
C TYR A 55 0.98 -6.09 0.11
N ASN A 56 0.20 -6.81 0.91
CA ASN A 56 0.17 -8.27 0.90
C ASN A 56 -0.31 -8.83 -0.44
N ALA A 57 -1.32 -8.21 -1.06
CA ALA A 57 -1.81 -8.65 -2.36
C ALA A 57 -0.75 -8.49 -3.45
N TYR A 58 -0.10 -7.32 -3.52
CA TYR A 58 0.96 -7.09 -4.51
C TYR A 58 2.21 -7.91 -4.24
N PHE A 59 2.52 -8.19 -2.96
CA PHE A 59 3.59 -9.11 -2.60
C PHE A 59 3.33 -10.51 -3.18
N LEU A 60 2.12 -11.06 -3.04
CA LEU A 60 1.76 -12.37 -3.60
C LEU A 60 1.83 -12.38 -5.12
N ILE A 61 1.27 -11.36 -5.78
CA ILE A 61 1.29 -11.22 -7.25
C ILE A 61 2.73 -11.18 -7.76
N ILE A 62 3.61 -10.43 -7.10
CA ILE A 62 5.01 -10.29 -7.48
C ILE A 62 5.81 -11.56 -7.16
N SER A 63 5.50 -12.25 -6.07
CA SER A 63 6.19 -13.47 -5.64
C SER A 63 6.02 -14.63 -6.62
N GLN A 64 4.97 -14.60 -7.44
CA GLN A 64 4.74 -15.57 -8.51
C GLN A 64 5.62 -15.30 -9.75
N GLU A 65 6.34 -14.17 -9.84
CA GLU A 65 7.28 -13.92 -10.94
C GLU A 65 8.52 -14.84 -10.83
N PRO A 66 8.95 -15.51 -11.92
CA PRO A 66 9.96 -16.58 -11.90
C PRO A 66 11.38 -16.13 -11.47
N LYS A 67 11.60 -14.82 -11.25
CA LYS A 67 12.87 -14.26 -10.78
C LYS A 67 12.61 -13.16 -9.77
N LEU A 68 12.27 -13.55 -8.55
CA LEU A 68 12.17 -12.61 -7.43
C LEU A 68 13.57 -12.06 -7.10
N LYS A 69 13.89 -10.87 -7.63
CA LYS A 69 15.08 -10.12 -7.23
C LYS A 69 14.69 -9.13 -6.14
N ILE A 70 15.59 -8.85 -5.19
CA ILE A 70 15.40 -7.80 -4.17
C ILE A 70 15.07 -6.44 -4.82
N SER A 71 15.54 -6.20 -6.05
CA SER A 71 15.20 -4.99 -6.79
C SER A 71 13.73 -4.87 -7.17
N VAL A 72 12.94 -5.95 -7.14
CA VAL A 72 11.52 -5.91 -7.50
C VAL A 72 10.71 -5.14 -6.46
N TYR A 73 11.08 -5.19 -5.18
CA TYR A 73 10.43 -4.41 -4.12
C TYR A 73 10.55 -2.89 -4.31
N LYS A 74 11.62 -2.44 -4.99
CA LYS A 74 11.89 -1.03 -5.32
C LYS A 74 11.23 -0.54 -6.60
N ARG A 75 10.68 -1.45 -7.43
CA ARG A 75 10.10 -1.06 -8.73
C ARG A 75 8.72 -0.44 -8.54
N LYS A 76 8.51 0.74 -9.12
CA LYS A 76 7.21 1.42 -9.13
C LYS A 76 6.25 0.73 -10.09
N ARG A 77 5.50 -0.26 -9.60
CA ARG A 77 4.57 -1.10 -10.40
C ARG A 77 3.14 -1.11 -9.86
N ILE A 78 2.94 -0.63 -8.64
CA ILE A 78 1.65 -0.60 -7.95
C ILE A 78 0.90 0.65 -8.39
N LYS A 79 -0.15 0.48 -9.19
CA LYS A 79 -0.93 1.59 -9.77
C LYS A 79 -2.13 1.89 -8.88
N ILE A 80 -2.13 3.04 -8.22
CA ILE A 80 -3.19 3.47 -7.28
C ILE A 80 -3.42 4.97 -7.45
N MET A 81 -4.67 5.40 -7.63
CA MET A 81 -5.06 6.82 -7.77
C MET A 81 -4.18 7.60 -8.77
N HIS A 82 -4.03 7.09 -9.99
CA HIS A 82 -3.17 7.70 -11.01
C HIS A 82 -1.67 7.81 -10.66
N SER A 83 -1.22 7.22 -9.56
CA SER A 83 0.17 7.16 -9.14
C SER A 83 0.76 5.77 -9.24
N LEU A 84 2.08 5.71 -9.39
CA LEU A 84 2.85 4.48 -9.29
C LEU A 84 3.63 4.46 -7.99
N LEU A 85 3.47 3.35 -7.25
CA LEU A 85 4.14 3.06 -5.99
C LEU A 85 4.93 1.75 -6.10
N SER A 86 5.89 1.59 -5.22
CA SER A 86 6.65 0.36 -4.98
C SER A 86 6.26 -0.27 -3.64
N LEU A 87 6.61 -1.55 -3.44
CA LEU A 87 6.36 -2.22 -2.16
C LEU A 87 7.15 -1.54 -1.03
N ASP A 88 8.40 -1.12 -1.29
CA ASP A 88 9.22 -0.36 -0.33
C ASP A 88 8.55 0.97 0.05
N GLU A 89 7.95 1.67 -0.93
CA GLU A 89 7.27 2.94 -0.65
C GLU A 89 6.04 2.74 0.25
N ILE A 90 5.34 1.61 0.13
CA ILE A 90 4.21 1.28 1.01
C ILE A 90 4.72 0.83 2.39
N GLU A 91 5.69 -0.10 2.45
CA GLU A 91 6.20 -0.65 3.69
C GLU A 91 6.88 0.44 4.54
N TYR A 92 7.81 1.21 3.98
CA TYR A 92 8.60 2.18 4.76
C TYR A 92 8.05 3.61 4.70
N GLY A 93 7.26 3.94 3.67
CA GLY A 93 6.69 5.29 3.52
C GLY A 93 5.31 5.46 4.16
N ILE A 94 4.55 4.37 4.34
CA ILE A 94 3.17 4.42 4.82
C ILE A 94 2.99 3.62 6.10
N LEU A 95 3.44 2.35 6.12
CA LEU A 95 3.16 1.43 7.22
C LEU A 95 4.20 1.52 8.36
N LYS A 96 5.48 1.63 8.01
CA LYS A 96 6.61 1.59 8.95
C LYS A 96 7.44 2.86 8.84
N ILE A 97 6.95 3.94 9.42
CA ILE A 97 7.64 5.24 9.49
C ILE A 97 8.67 5.18 10.63
N PRO A 98 10.00 5.15 10.41
CA PRO A 98 10.96 5.10 11.52
C PRO A 98 11.12 6.46 12.19
N LYS A 99 11.13 6.51 13.53
CA LYS A 99 11.32 7.73 14.36
C LYS A 99 12.51 8.61 13.93
N TYR A 100 13.65 8.00 13.61
CA TYR A 100 14.89 8.67 13.19
C TYR A 100 14.90 9.10 11.71
N LYS A 101 13.93 8.62 10.92
CA LYS A 101 13.72 9.01 9.53
C LYS A 101 12.63 10.07 9.40
N LEU A 102 12.11 10.70 10.45
CA LEU A 102 11.29 11.92 10.29
C LEU A 102 12.13 13.09 9.75
N ASP A 103 13.36 13.25 10.25
CA ASP A 103 14.32 14.23 9.72
C ASP A 103 14.86 13.80 8.34
N TYR A 104 15.10 12.51 8.12
CA TYR A 104 15.48 11.95 6.80
C TYR A 104 14.30 11.80 5.83
N PHE A 105 13.06 11.91 6.32
CA PHE A 105 11.85 12.01 5.51
C PHE A 105 11.99 13.27 4.68
N ASN A 106 12.49 14.38 5.21
CA ASN A 106 12.70 15.57 4.38
C ASN A 106 13.61 15.33 3.15
N LEU A 107 14.54 14.37 3.19
CA LEU A 107 15.43 14.05 2.07
C LEU A 107 14.85 13.00 1.10
N ASN A 108 14.20 11.95 1.61
CA ASN A 108 13.60 10.90 0.76
C ASN A 108 12.12 11.12 0.41
N ALA A 109 11.36 11.88 1.21
CA ALA A 109 9.97 12.30 0.99
C ALA A 109 9.79 13.20 -0.25
N LEU A 110 10.89 13.62 -0.88
CA LEU A 110 10.91 14.25 -2.19
C LEU A 110 10.60 13.25 -3.32
N PHE A 111 10.81 11.94 -3.11
CA PHE A 111 10.61 10.89 -4.13
C PHE A 111 9.31 10.10 -3.98
N TYR A 112 8.59 10.28 -2.87
CA TYR A 112 7.26 9.70 -2.67
C TYR A 112 6.23 10.63 -3.31
N SER A 113 5.27 10.06 -4.03
CA SER A 113 4.16 10.84 -4.58
C SER A 113 3.42 11.55 -3.44
N GLY A 114 2.89 12.76 -3.67
CA GLY A 114 2.11 13.50 -2.66
C GLY A 114 0.91 12.73 -2.09
N ILE A 115 0.56 11.61 -2.71
CA ILE A 115 -0.41 10.62 -2.26
C ILE A 115 0.05 9.84 -1.02
N VAL A 116 1.30 9.39 -0.98
CA VAL A 116 1.87 8.65 0.16
C VAL A 116 1.80 9.52 1.42
N LYS A 117 2.16 10.81 1.31
CA LYS A 117 2.13 11.77 2.42
C LYS A 117 0.73 12.02 3.00
N LYS A 118 -0.32 11.94 2.18
CA LYS A 118 -1.71 12.20 2.62
C LYS A 118 -2.39 10.97 3.21
N LEU A 119 -1.93 9.78 2.84
CA LEU A 119 -2.51 8.51 3.25
C LEU A 119 -1.62 7.72 4.21
N SER A 120 -0.49 8.28 4.62
CA SER A 120 0.34 7.74 5.68
C SER A 120 -0.40 7.78 7.02
N VAL A 121 -0.14 6.76 7.82
CA VAL A 121 -0.64 6.65 9.19
C VAL A 121 -0.01 7.75 10.04
N SER A 122 -0.81 8.44 10.87
CA SER A 122 -0.34 9.55 11.70
C SER A 122 0.36 9.09 12.98
N LYS A 123 -0.16 8.02 13.62
CA LYS A 123 0.41 7.40 14.81
C LYS A 123 1.33 6.25 14.44
N PHE A 124 2.61 6.47 14.72
CA PHE A 124 3.63 5.44 14.70
C PHE A 124 3.29 4.30 15.67
N ASP A 125 3.50 3.07 15.21
CA ASP A 125 3.36 1.88 16.02
C ASP A 125 4.67 1.08 15.98
N THR A 126 5.46 1.21 17.04
CA THR A 126 6.74 0.51 17.24
C THR A 126 6.59 -1.00 17.20
N ASN A 127 5.40 -1.51 17.52
CA ASN A 127 5.09 -2.93 17.58
C ASN A 127 4.45 -3.43 16.28
N PHE A 128 4.30 -2.57 15.27
CA PHE A 128 3.76 -2.96 13.97
C PHE A 128 4.66 -4.00 13.32
N LYS A 129 4.26 -5.26 13.47
CA LYS A 129 4.72 -6.36 12.64
C LYS A 129 3.79 -6.40 11.45
N LEU A 130 4.36 -6.15 10.28
CA LEU A 130 3.67 -6.49 9.07
C LEU A 130 3.53 -8.02 9.07
N ASP A 131 2.32 -8.52 9.29
CA ASP A 131 2.01 -9.94 9.13
C ASP A 131 2.10 -10.25 7.64
N LYS A 132 3.34 -10.47 7.19
CA LYS A 132 3.65 -11.02 5.87
C LYS A 132 2.99 -12.38 5.88
N ILE A 133 1.99 -12.54 5.02
CA ILE A 133 1.43 -13.86 4.74
C ILE A 133 2.55 -14.63 4.04
N VAL A 134 3.27 -15.44 4.82
CA VAL A 134 4.24 -16.43 4.35
C VAL A 134 3.49 -17.71 4.06
#